data_AF-A0A9D3SV66-F1
#
_entry.id   AF-A0A9D3SV66-F1
#
_cell.length_a   1.000
_cell.length_b   1.000
_cell.length_c   1.000
_cell.angle_alpha   90.00
_cell.angle_beta   90.00
_cell.angle_gamma   90.00
#
_symmetry.space_group_name_H-M   'P 1'
#
loop_
_entity.id
_entity.type
_entity.pdbx_description
1 polymer ?
#
loop_
_entity_poly.entity_id
_entity_poly.type
_entity_poly.pdbx_seq_one_letter_code
_entity_poly.pdbx_strand_id
1 'polypeptide(L)'
;MSLFILFSVLLASLSGSRCAVITGACDRDVQCGIGMCCAVSLWLRGLRMCTPQGFEGDECHPFSHKVPFPGKRQHHTCPCLPQLVCTRFIDSRYRCTKDFKSKTARQRLQEKGLWEEYRKKHPYSPLVKFQQTGLEPMTNDADLSYYGVISIGTPPQSFQVIFDSGSSNLWVPSVYCSSQACQNHNKFNPTQSSTFQTNNQALSIQYGTGSMTGYLGYDTVTVGGISVQNQIFGLSETEAPFMASMTADGILGLAYQSIASDGATPVFDNMMSQGLVSQDVFSVYLSSNGQQGSEVLFGEIDTSYYTGSIYWIPLSSETYYQITMDSVTINGQTVACSGGCQAIIDTGTSLIVGPTSDINNINSWVGATVDQYGDASVNCNNIQSMPSVTFTLNSYTFTISPSSYVSQSSYGCNTGFSGSGDSLWILGDVFIRNYYTIFNRQNNSVGLAQLA
;
A
#
# COMPACT_ATOMS: atom_id res chain seq x y z
N MET A 1 -15.00 -39.31 56.57
CA MET A 1 -13.59 -39.59 56.27
C MET A 1 -13.47 -39.74 54.77
N SER A 2 -12.88 -38.72 54.15
CA SER A 2 -12.28 -38.64 52.81
C SER A 2 -13.05 -39.09 51.56
N LEU A 3 -13.04 -38.17 50.58
CA LEU A 3 -13.25 -38.36 49.14
C LEU A 3 -14.62 -37.97 48.52
N PHE A 4 -15.31 -36.96 49.05
CA PHE A 4 -16.45 -36.31 48.36
C PHE A 4 -16.31 -34.78 48.18
N ILE A 5 -15.10 -34.23 48.37
CA ILE A 5 -14.83 -32.77 48.30
C ILE A 5 -13.84 -32.41 47.17
N LEU A 6 -13.66 -33.28 46.16
CA LEU A 6 -12.70 -33.02 45.06
C LEU A 6 -13.29 -33.15 43.65
N PHE A 7 -14.59 -32.90 43.48
CA PHE A 7 -15.21 -32.83 42.15
C PHE A 7 -16.20 -31.66 42.01
N SER A 8 -15.90 -30.55 42.69
CA SER A 8 -16.70 -29.31 42.62
C SER A 8 -15.86 -28.07 42.31
N VAL A 9 -14.60 -28.25 41.89
CA VAL A 9 -13.65 -27.14 41.63
C VAL A 9 -13.12 -27.14 40.17
N LEU A 10 -13.78 -27.84 39.23
CA LEU A 10 -13.26 -27.93 37.85
C LEU A 10 -14.28 -27.72 36.73
N LEU A 11 -15.33 -26.93 36.97
CA LEU A 11 -16.29 -26.53 35.93
C LEU A 11 -16.71 -25.04 36.00
N ALA A 12 -15.93 -24.19 36.67
CA ALA A 12 -16.21 -22.76 36.77
C ALA A 12 -14.96 -21.92 36.47
N SER A 13 -14.33 -22.14 35.32
CA SER A 13 -13.36 -21.20 34.74
C SER A 13 -13.20 -21.51 33.26
N LEU A 14 -13.95 -20.80 32.41
CA LEU A 14 -13.66 -20.50 31.00
C LEU A 14 -14.81 -19.63 30.45
N SER A 15 -15.01 -18.48 31.08
CA SER A 15 -15.51 -17.28 30.41
C SER A 15 -14.29 -16.62 29.76
N GLY A 16 -14.17 -16.75 28.44
CA GLY A 16 -13.05 -16.18 27.69
C GLY A 16 -13.07 -16.64 26.25
N SER A 17 -13.64 -15.81 25.37
CA SER A 17 -13.47 -15.80 23.92
C SER A 17 -13.80 -17.10 23.17
N ARG A 18 -15.09 -17.31 22.86
CA ARG A 18 -15.55 -18.34 21.91
C ARG A 18 -15.93 -17.69 20.58
N CYS A 19 -14.95 -17.41 19.72
CA CYS A 19 -15.22 -16.99 18.34
C CYS A 19 -15.11 -18.20 17.38
N ALA A 20 -16.01 -18.28 16.41
CA ALA A 20 -16.17 -19.41 15.49
C ALA A 20 -16.05 -18.97 14.01
N VAL A 21 -15.57 -19.85 13.12
CA VAL A 21 -15.27 -19.57 11.71
C VAL A 21 -16.24 -20.30 10.76
N ILE A 22 -16.92 -19.57 9.88
CA ILE A 22 -17.67 -20.10 8.72
C ILE A 22 -16.89 -19.77 7.44
N THR A 23 -16.70 -20.76 6.56
CA THR A 23 -16.01 -20.56 5.28
C THR A 23 -16.84 -21.08 4.10
N GLY A 24 -17.39 -20.16 3.29
CA GLY A 24 -17.97 -20.47 1.98
C GLY A 24 -19.04 -19.50 1.48
N ALA A 25 -18.86 -18.95 0.27
CA ALA A 25 -19.91 -18.32 -0.52
C ALA A 25 -20.75 -19.40 -1.21
N CYS A 26 -22.09 -19.26 -1.19
CA CYS A 26 -23.03 -20.26 -1.71
C CYS A 26 -23.50 -19.97 -3.13
N ASP A 27 -22.69 -19.29 -3.93
CA ASP A 27 -23.03 -18.81 -5.28
C ASP A 27 -23.38 -19.94 -6.28
N ARG A 28 -23.20 -21.22 -5.89
CA ARG A 28 -23.57 -22.41 -6.67
C ARG A 28 -24.65 -23.28 -6.02
N ASP A 29 -25.18 -22.90 -4.86
CA ASP A 29 -26.33 -23.59 -4.25
C ASP A 29 -27.60 -23.09 -4.94
N VAL A 30 -28.36 -23.98 -5.58
CA VAL A 30 -29.60 -23.65 -6.29
C VAL A 30 -30.66 -22.99 -5.39
N GLN A 31 -30.52 -23.08 -4.06
CA GLN A 31 -31.41 -22.45 -3.09
C GLN A 31 -30.97 -21.03 -2.67
N CYS A 32 -29.72 -20.63 -2.94
CA CYS A 32 -29.19 -19.31 -2.61
C CYS A 32 -28.88 -18.50 -3.87
N GLY A 33 -29.36 -17.25 -3.92
CA GLY A 33 -29.04 -16.32 -5.01
C GLY A 33 -27.62 -15.76 -4.94
N ILE A 34 -27.22 -15.04 -5.99
CA ILE A 34 -25.96 -14.27 -6.03
C ILE A 34 -25.92 -13.29 -4.85
N GLY A 35 -24.79 -13.22 -4.14
CA GLY A 35 -24.61 -12.30 -3.00
C GLY A 35 -25.07 -12.86 -1.66
N MET A 36 -25.26 -14.18 -1.55
CA MET A 36 -25.72 -14.86 -0.34
C MET A 36 -24.69 -15.88 0.16
N CYS A 37 -24.65 -16.10 1.47
CA CYS A 37 -23.82 -17.08 2.15
C CYS A 37 -24.70 -18.09 2.92
N CYS A 38 -24.25 -19.35 3.03
CA CYS A 38 -24.99 -20.36 3.79
C CYS A 38 -24.65 -20.29 5.27
N ALA A 39 -25.65 -19.91 6.07
CA ALA A 39 -25.68 -20.14 7.50
C ALA A 39 -26.18 -21.58 7.77
N VAL A 40 -25.30 -22.45 8.28
CA VAL A 40 -25.73 -23.77 8.79
C VAL A 40 -26.14 -23.58 10.26
N SER A 41 -27.43 -23.74 10.58
CA SER A 41 -27.92 -23.70 11.95
C SER A 41 -27.81 -25.09 12.59
N LEU A 42 -27.08 -25.21 13.71
CA LEU A 42 -26.63 -26.52 14.18
C LEU A 42 -27.63 -27.40 14.92
N TRP A 43 -28.89 -26.99 14.98
CA TRP A 43 -29.89 -27.73 15.74
C TRP A 43 -30.90 -28.50 14.89
N LEU A 44 -30.89 -28.31 13.57
CA LEU A 44 -31.77 -29.05 12.66
C LEU A 44 -30.92 -29.59 11.52
N ARG A 45 -30.61 -30.88 11.56
CA ARG A 45 -29.97 -31.59 10.45
C ARG A 45 -30.82 -31.40 9.19
N GLY A 46 -30.44 -30.44 8.34
CA GLY A 46 -31.08 -30.20 7.05
C GLY A 46 -31.55 -28.78 6.76
N LEU A 47 -31.55 -27.85 7.73
CA LEU A 47 -31.94 -26.46 7.46
C LEU A 47 -30.74 -25.65 6.95
N ARG A 48 -30.77 -25.27 5.65
CA ARG A 48 -29.84 -24.30 5.07
C ARG A 48 -30.51 -22.93 5.08
N MET A 49 -29.88 -21.94 5.70
CA MET A 49 -30.36 -20.56 5.66
C MET A 49 -29.43 -19.75 4.77
N CYS A 50 -29.98 -19.09 3.75
CA CYS A 50 -29.24 -18.13 2.94
C CYS A 50 -29.29 -16.77 3.65
N THR A 51 -28.14 -16.20 3.96
CA THR A 51 -28.01 -14.87 4.56
C THR A 51 -27.25 -13.96 3.60
N PRO A 52 -27.59 -12.67 3.45
CA PRO A 52 -26.82 -11.76 2.60
C PRO A 52 -25.35 -11.70 3.01
N GLN A 53 -24.47 -11.54 2.03
CA GLN A 53 -23.08 -11.14 2.26
C GLN A 53 -23.02 -9.74 2.92
N GLY A 54 -21.93 -9.46 3.63
CA GLY A 54 -21.75 -8.19 4.34
C GLY A 54 -21.58 -7.02 3.36
N PHE A 55 -22.30 -5.93 3.63
CA PHE A 55 -22.16 -4.63 2.98
C PHE A 55 -21.10 -3.77 3.69
N GLU A 56 -20.76 -2.62 3.09
CA GLU A 56 -19.77 -1.69 3.65
C GLU A 56 -20.17 -1.28 5.08
N GLY A 57 -19.26 -1.51 6.05
CA GLY A 57 -19.47 -1.26 7.47
C GLY A 57 -19.95 -2.46 8.28
N ASP A 58 -20.45 -3.53 7.65
CA ASP A 58 -20.91 -4.73 8.35
C ASP A 58 -19.75 -5.50 8.99
N GLU A 59 -20.00 -6.13 10.16
CA GLU A 59 -19.01 -7.00 10.81
C GLU A 59 -18.72 -8.22 9.94
N CYS A 60 -17.43 -8.54 9.80
CA CYS A 60 -16.95 -9.68 9.03
C CYS A 60 -15.92 -10.47 9.83
N HIS A 61 -15.44 -11.60 9.28
CA HIS A 61 -14.40 -12.40 9.92
C HIS A 61 -13.23 -12.63 8.94
N PRO A 62 -11.96 -12.43 9.36
CA PRO A 62 -10.78 -12.48 8.48
C PRO A 62 -10.56 -13.85 7.83
N PHE A 63 -11.01 -14.93 8.50
CA PHE A 63 -10.89 -16.30 8.01
C PHE A 63 -12.13 -16.81 7.25
N SER A 64 -13.00 -15.95 6.72
CA SER A 64 -14.22 -16.37 6.00
C SER A 64 -13.97 -17.01 4.60
N HIS A 65 -12.72 -17.25 4.23
CA HIS A 65 -12.30 -17.88 2.97
C HIS A 65 -12.25 -19.42 3.01
N LYS A 66 -12.34 -20.11 1.87
CA LYS A 66 -12.40 -21.59 1.75
C LYS A 66 -11.29 -22.30 2.54
N VAL A 67 -11.64 -23.01 3.62
CA VAL A 67 -10.75 -23.98 4.29
C VAL A 67 -11.49 -25.32 4.47
N PRO A 68 -10.89 -26.48 4.14
CA PRO A 68 -11.47 -27.78 4.45
C PRO A 68 -11.46 -28.00 5.98
N PHE A 69 -12.63 -28.18 6.61
CA PHE A 69 -12.73 -28.43 8.06
C PHE A 69 -13.54 -29.70 8.38
N PRO A 70 -12.98 -30.65 9.17
CA PRO A 70 -13.62 -31.93 9.48
C PRO A 70 -14.49 -31.96 10.76
N GLY A 71 -14.69 -30.83 11.46
CA GLY A 71 -15.50 -30.75 12.70
C GLY A 71 -16.90 -30.14 12.55
N LYS A 72 -17.69 -30.17 13.64
CA LYS A 72 -19.04 -29.55 13.72
C LYS A 72 -18.96 -28.02 13.96
N ARG A 73 -19.68 -27.25 13.14
CA ARG A 73 -19.70 -25.76 13.06
C ARG A 73 -20.63 -25.13 14.13
N GLN A 74 -20.65 -23.81 14.41
CA GLN A 74 -21.74 -23.07 15.14
C GLN A 74 -21.61 -21.53 14.90
N HIS A 75 -22.73 -20.86 14.54
CA HIS A 75 -23.00 -19.39 14.42
C HIS A 75 -22.38 -18.54 13.28
N HIS A 76 -23.00 -17.37 12.98
CA HIS A 76 -23.17 -16.75 11.64
C HIS A 76 -22.43 -15.41 11.41
N THR A 77 -21.42 -15.38 10.53
CA THR A 77 -20.93 -14.13 9.90
C THR A 77 -20.61 -14.43 8.44
N CYS A 78 -21.21 -13.69 7.51
CA CYS A 78 -21.04 -13.91 6.08
C CYS A 78 -19.79 -13.19 5.56
N PRO A 79 -19.13 -13.69 4.49
CA PRO A 79 -18.07 -12.93 3.83
C PRO A 79 -18.65 -11.62 3.27
N CYS A 80 -17.79 -10.62 3.11
CA CYS A 80 -18.16 -9.36 2.47
C CYS A 80 -18.57 -9.58 1.01
N LEU A 81 -19.32 -8.64 0.43
CA LEU A 81 -19.58 -8.61 -1.00
C LEU A 81 -18.26 -8.64 -1.80
N PRO A 82 -18.23 -9.17 -3.04
CA PRO A 82 -16.98 -9.39 -3.78
C PRO A 82 -16.10 -8.15 -4.02
N GLN A 83 -16.68 -6.95 -4.00
CA GLN A 83 -16.00 -5.67 -4.12
C GLN A 83 -15.50 -5.07 -2.79
N LEU A 84 -15.71 -5.80 -1.68
CA LEU A 84 -15.38 -5.38 -0.33
C LEU A 84 -14.37 -6.37 0.29
N VAL A 85 -13.49 -5.85 1.13
CA VAL A 85 -12.45 -6.57 1.89
C VAL A 85 -12.81 -6.53 3.37
N CYS A 86 -12.49 -7.59 4.09
CA CYS A 86 -12.69 -7.67 5.53
C CYS A 86 -11.48 -7.10 6.28
N THR A 87 -11.57 -5.85 6.73
CA THR A 87 -10.44 -5.08 7.29
C THR A 87 -10.54 -4.94 8.80
N ARG A 88 -9.41 -4.97 9.52
CA ARG A 88 -9.35 -4.84 10.98
C ARG A 88 -9.47 -3.38 11.43
N PHE A 89 -10.24 -3.10 12.47
CA PHE A 89 -10.39 -1.79 13.11
C PHE A 89 -9.72 -1.75 14.50
N ILE A 90 -9.55 -0.53 15.03
CA ILE A 90 -8.89 -0.20 16.30
C ILE A 90 -9.47 -0.97 17.50
N ASP A 91 -10.76 -1.27 17.47
CA ASP A 91 -11.44 -2.06 18.51
C ASP A 91 -11.23 -3.58 18.37
N SER A 92 -10.27 -4.00 17.53
CA SER A 92 -10.00 -5.39 17.15
C SER A 92 -11.18 -6.11 16.49
N ARG A 93 -12.21 -5.38 16.04
CA ARG A 93 -13.29 -5.95 15.20
C ARG A 93 -12.95 -5.80 13.72
N TYR A 94 -13.50 -6.70 12.91
CA TYR A 94 -13.33 -6.66 11.45
C TYR A 94 -14.61 -6.17 10.79
N ARG A 95 -14.48 -5.32 9.77
CA ARG A 95 -15.62 -4.81 9.01
C ARG A 95 -15.36 -4.82 7.50
N CYS A 96 -16.43 -4.96 6.72
CA CYS A 96 -16.35 -4.90 5.27
C CYS A 96 -16.07 -3.47 4.81
N THR A 97 -14.97 -3.25 4.11
CA THR A 97 -14.58 -1.96 3.51
C THR A 97 -14.39 -2.14 2.01
N LYS A 98 -14.43 -1.08 1.20
CA LYS A 98 -14.08 -1.22 -0.22
C LYS A 98 -12.64 -1.69 -0.37
N ASP A 99 -12.39 -2.62 -1.30
CA ASP A 99 -11.02 -2.95 -1.72
C ASP A 99 -10.39 -1.66 -2.28
N PHE A 100 -9.29 -1.22 -1.67
CA PHE A 100 -8.56 -0.04 -2.14
C PHE A 100 -7.65 -0.38 -3.34
N LYS A 101 -7.61 -1.63 -3.83
CA LYS A 101 -6.92 -1.94 -5.10
C LYS A 101 -7.79 -1.57 -6.29
N SER A 102 -7.78 -0.28 -6.65
CA SER A 102 -8.45 0.21 -7.85
C SER A 102 -7.67 -0.10 -9.14
N LYS A 103 -8.34 0.01 -10.29
CA LYS A 103 -7.64 0.00 -11.59
C LYS A 103 -6.61 1.12 -11.62
N THR A 104 -5.39 0.80 -12.06
CA THR A 104 -4.31 1.77 -12.20
C THR A 104 -4.65 2.81 -13.29
N ALA A 105 -3.97 3.96 -13.28
CA ALA A 105 -4.13 4.94 -14.34
C ALA A 105 -3.80 4.34 -15.71
N ARG A 106 -2.75 3.49 -15.80
CA ARG A 106 -2.39 2.73 -17.01
C ARG A 106 -3.57 1.90 -17.50
N GLN A 107 -4.18 1.09 -16.63
CA GLN A 107 -5.30 0.23 -16.99
C GLN A 107 -6.50 1.03 -17.52
N ARG A 108 -6.85 2.14 -16.87
CA ARG A 108 -7.95 3.02 -17.33
C ARG A 108 -7.66 3.67 -18.68
N LEU A 109 -6.41 4.09 -18.90
CA LEU A 109 -5.98 4.69 -20.16
C LEU A 109 -5.96 3.63 -21.28
N GLN A 110 -5.54 2.40 -20.99
CA GLN A 110 -5.60 1.28 -21.92
C GLN A 110 -7.04 0.92 -22.31
N GLU A 111 -7.98 0.90 -21.35
CA GLU A 111 -9.41 0.68 -21.61
C GLU A 111 -10.03 1.76 -22.50
N LYS A 112 -9.55 3.00 -22.39
CA LYS A 112 -9.97 4.12 -23.24
C LYS A 112 -9.22 4.19 -24.58
N GLY A 113 -8.21 3.35 -24.80
CA GLY A 113 -7.33 3.42 -25.97
C GLY A 113 -6.41 4.65 -26.00
N LEU A 114 -6.22 5.32 -24.85
CA LEU A 114 -5.46 6.57 -24.72
C LEU A 114 -4.02 6.36 -24.19
N TRP A 115 -3.65 5.12 -23.83
CA TRP A 115 -2.35 4.82 -23.22
C TRP A 115 -1.15 5.22 -24.09
N GLU A 116 -1.19 4.92 -25.39
CA GLU A 116 -0.09 5.22 -26.31
C GLU A 116 0.18 6.73 -26.44
N GLU A 117 -0.87 7.53 -26.57
CA GLU A 117 -0.75 8.99 -26.60
C GLU A 117 -0.24 9.52 -25.25
N TYR A 118 -0.78 8.99 -24.15
CA TYR A 118 -0.40 9.40 -22.80
C TYR A 118 1.08 9.14 -22.51
N ARG A 119 1.58 7.91 -22.71
CA ARG A 119 2.97 7.56 -22.39
C ARG A 119 3.99 8.32 -23.26
N LYS A 120 3.59 8.68 -24.48
CA LYS A 120 4.40 9.53 -25.38
C LYS A 120 4.46 10.98 -24.88
N LYS A 121 3.37 11.50 -24.31
CA LYS A 121 3.26 12.88 -23.82
C LYS A 121 3.83 13.06 -22.41
N HIS A 122 3.78 12.02 -21.59
CA HIS A 122 4.15 12.02 -20.18
C HIS A 122 5.16 10.88 -19.90
N PRO A 123 6.42 11.02 -20.37
CA PRO A 123 7.43 9.98 -20.18
C PRO A 123 7.68 9.72 -18.69
N TYR A 124 7.70 8.44 -18.31
CA TYR A 124 7.92 8.02 -16.93
C TYR A 124 9.38 8.29 -16.52
N SER A 125 9.57 9.05 -15.45
CA SER A 125 10.88 9.38 -14.90
C SER A 125 10.85 9.23 -13.37
N PRO A 126 11.03 8.01 -12.86
CA PRO A 126 10.85 7.71 -11.44
C PRO A 126 11.88 8.39 -10.53
N LEU A 127 13.14 8.46 -10.94
CA LEU A 127 14.21 9.02 -10.12
C LEU A 127 14.22 10.55 -10.02
N VAL A 128 13.37 11.25 -10.78
CA VAL A 128 13.21 12.70 -10.62
C VAL A 128 12.82 13.05 -9.18
N LYS A 129 12.06 12.19 -8.50
CA LYS A 129 11.65 12.40 -7.10
C LYS A 129 12.79 12.37 -6.06
N PHE A 130 13.99 11.93 -6.47
CA PHE A 130 15.16 11.85 -5.61
C PHE A 130 16.25 12.87 -5.97
N GLN A 131 15.98 13.78 -6.91
CA GLN A 131 16.91 14.85 -7.26
C GLN A 131 16.87 15.96 -6.21
N GLN A 132 17.98 16.13 -5.49
CA GLN A 132 18.18 17.12 -4.41
C GLN A 132 18.23 18.56 -4.96
N THR A 133 17.09 19.09 -5.38
CA THR A 133 16.96 20.45 -5.95
C THR A 133 16.39 21.48 -4.96
N GLY A 134 16.13 21.09 -3.71
CA GLY A 134 15.47 21.93 -2.70
C GLY A 134 13.96 22.12 -2.93
N LEU A 135 13.41 21.41 -3.91
CA LEU A 135 11.99 21.19 -4.11
C LEU A 135 11.72 19.72 -3.77
N GLU A 136 10.49 19.35 -3.43
CA GLU A 136 10.05 17.96 -3.35
C GLU A 136 9.54 17.50 -4.72
N PRO A 137 10.36 16.82 -5.55
CA PRO A 137 9.90 16.28 -6.80
C PRO A 137 9.06 15.00 -6.59
N MET A 138 8.07 14.73 -7.44
CA MET A 138 7.39 13.43 -7.52
C MET A 138 7.34 12.85 -8.94
N THR A 139 6.88 11.60 -9.07
CA THR A 139 6.79 10.91 -10.36
C THR A 139 5.35 10.52 -10.72
N ASN A 140 5.07 10.41 -12.02
CA ASN A 140 3.77 10.05 -12.57
C ASN A 140 3.63 8.52 -12.75
N ASP A 141 3.71 7.79 -11.65
CA ASP A 141 3.60 6.32 -11.70
C ASP A 141 2.16 5.90 -12.00
N ALA A 142 1.91 5.55 -13.25
CA ALA A 142 0.60 5.17 -13.74
C ALA A 142 0.14 3.79 -13.25
N ASP A 143 1.03 3.03 -12.60
CA ASP A 143 0.79 1.68 -12.10
C ASP A 143 0.52 1.65 -10.57
N LEU A 144 0.62 2.81 -9.89
CA LEU A 144 0.33 2.93 -8.46
C LEU A 144 -1.13 2.55 -8.17
N SER A 145 -1.31 1.65 -7.20
CA SER A 145 -2.61 1.06 -6.91
C SER A 145 -3.00 1.06 -5.43
N TYR A 146 -2.09 1.43 -4.52
CA TYR A 146 -2.34 1.43 -3.08
C TYR A 146 -2.58 2.86 -2.57
N TYR A 147 -3.71 3.05 -1.89
CA TYR A 147 -4.09 4.28 -1.23
C TYR A 147 -4.93 3.94 -0.01
N GLY A 148 -5.07 4.88 0.92
CA GLY A 148 -6.03 4.74 2.00
C GLY A 148 -6.70 6.06 2.32
N VAL A 149 -7.55 6.04 3.34
CA VAL A 149 -8.41 7.17 3.67
C VAL A 149 -7.85 7.94 4.85
N ILE A 150 -7.74 9.25 4.67
CA ILE A 150 -7.51 10.21 5.74
C ILE A 150 -8.71 11.15 5.82
N SER A 151 -8.84 11.85 6.93
CA SER A 151 -9.75 12.98 7.04
C SER A 151 -9.06 14.21 7.59
N ILE A 152 -9.49 15.38 7.13
CA ILE A 152 -8.92 16.67 7.49
C ILE A 152 -10.04 17.61 7.93
N GLY A 153 -9.87 18.31 9.05
CA GLY A 153 -10.77 19.35 9.51
C GLY A 153 -11.81 18.97 10.55
N THR A 154 -12.54 19.99 11.02
CA THR A 154 -13.63 19.86 12.01
C THR A 154 -14.89 20.60 11.54
N PRO A 155 -15.95 19.91 11.06
CA PRO A 155 -16.06 18.45 10.93
C PRO A 155 -15.10 17.84 9.88
N PRO A 156 -14.78 16.53 9.97
CA PRO A 156 -13.82 15.89 9.08
C PRO A 156 -14.29 15.79 7.62
N GLN A 157 -13.41 16.15 6.69
CA GLN A 157 -13.57 15.97 5.24
C GLN A 157 -12.64 14.83 4.80
N SER A 158 -13.13 13.83 4.07
CA SER A 158 -12.36 12.59 3.78
C SER A 158 -11.69 12.63 2.41
N PHE A 159 -10.49 12.05 2.31
CA PHE A 159 -9.66 11.99 1.10
C PHE A 159 -9.01 10.62 0.95
N GLN A 160 -8.89 10.16 -0.29
CA GLN A 160 -8.07 9.02 -0.66
C GLN A 160 -6.66 9.50 -0.97
N VAL A 161 -5.66 8.99 -0.27
CA VAL A 161 -4.26 9.42 -0.45
C VAL A 161 -3.31 8.24 -0.67
N ILE A 162 -2.30 8.47 -1.50
CA ILE A 162 -1.16 7.56 -1.61
C ILE A 162 -0.28 7.77 -0.37
N PHE A 163 0.05 6.67 0.31
CA PHE A 163 1.06 6.67 1.36
C PHE A 163 2.44 6.49 0.71
N ASP A 164 3.21 7.57 0.62
CA ASP A 164 4.43 7.61 -0.18
C ASP A 164 5.66 7.77 0.72
N SER A 165 6.44 6.70 0.90
CA SER A 165 7.70 6.74 1.64
C SER A 165 8.87 7.35 0.85
N GLY A 166 8.64 7.74 -0.41
CA GLY A 166 9.55 8.50 -1.25
C GLY A 166 9.27 10.01 -1.29
N SER A 167 8.27 10.50 -0.55
CA SER A 167 8.00 11.93 -0.36
C SER A 167 7.60 12.29 1.08
N SER A 168 7.53 13.58 1.43
CA SER A 168 7.37 14.08 2.80
C SER A 168 6.18 15.00 3.01
N ASN A 169 5.72 15.70 1.97
CA ASN A 169 4.57 16.60 2.09
C ASN A 169 3.25 15.81 2.10
N LEU A 170 2.31 16.22 2.95
CA LEU A 170 0.89 15.91 2.79
C LEU A 170 0.25 17.01 1.93
N TRP A 171 -0.52 16.65 0.92
CA TRP A 171 -1.35 17.60 0.18
C TRP A 171 -2.64 16.97 -0.35
N VAL A 172 -3.69 17.78 -0.45
CA VAL A 172 -5.00 17.40 -1.01
C VAL A 172 -5.56 18.50 -1.92
N PRO A 173 -6.52 18.19 -2.80
CA PRO A 173 -7.12 19.18 -3.69
C PRO A 173 -7.91 20.25 -2.92
N SER A 174 -7.77 21.52 -3.28
CA SER A 174 -8.61 22.60 -2.72
C SER A 174 -9.91 22.75 -3.52
N VAL A 175 -10.97 23.26 -2.89
CA VAL A 175 -12.15 23.77 -3.62
C VAL A 175 -11.81 24.90 -4.60
N TYR A 176 -10.65 25.55 -4.42
CA TYR A 176 -10.13 26.57 -5.32
C TYR A 176 -9.30 26.00 -6.48
N CYS A 177 -9.10 24.68 -6.54
CA CYS A 177 -8.37 24.07 -7.63
C CYS A 177 -9.10 24.21 -8.97
N SER A 178 -8.37 24.71 -9.97
CA SER A 178 -8.89 24.98 -11.32
C SER A 178 -8.56 23.91 -12.36
N SER A 179 -7.61 23.01 -12.06
CA SER A 179 -7.20 21.94 -12.98
C SER A 179 -8.30 20.91 -13.20
N GLN A 180 -8.30 20.29 -14.40
CA GLN A 180 -9.20 19.17 -14.72
C GLN A 180 -9.06 17.99 -13.75
N ALA A 181 -7.86 17.78 -13.20
CA ALA A 181 -7.59 16.72 -12.23
C ALA A 181 -8.52 16.79 -11.01
N CYS A 182 -8.69 17.99 -10.46
CA CYS A 182 -9.52 18.27 -9.29
C CYS A 182 -11.03 18.14 -9.52
N GLN A 183 -11.50 17.94 -10.75
CA GLN A 183 -12.93 17.78 -11.02
C GLN A 183 -13.46 16.40 -10.61
N ASN A 184 -12.58 15.38 -10.62
CA ASN A 184 -12.94 14.00 -10.31
C ASN A 184 -12.50 13.56 -8.90
N HIS A 185 -11.95 14.48 -8.11
CA HIS A 185 -11.40 14.22 -6.78
C HIS A 185 -12.18 14.97 -5.70
N ASN A 186 -12.12 14.43 -4.48
CA ASN A 186 -12.59 15.14 -3.31
C ASN A 186 -11.74 16.39 -3.09
N LYS A 187 -12.40 17.48 -2.69
CA LYS A 187 -11.76 18.78 -2.48
C LYS A 187 -11.99 19.27 -1.07
N PHE A 188 -10.92 19.70 -0.42
CA PHE A 188 -10.95 20.32 0.89
C PHE A 188 -11.53 21.73 0.77
N ASN A 189 -12.55 21.99 1.59
CA ASN A 189 -13.16 23.30 1.75
C ASN A 189 -12.72 23.92 3.08
N PRO A 190 -11.80 24.90 3.05
CA PRO A 190 -11.34 25.60 4.26
C PRO A 190 -12.47 26.24 5.08
N THR A 191 -13.51 26.74 4.40
CA THR A 191 -14.62 27.43 5.07
C THR A 191 -15.55 26.50 5.84
N GLN A 192 -15.42 25.18 5.63
CA GLN A 192 -16.21 24.16 6.31
C GLN A 192 -15.49 23.51 7.48
N SER A 193 -14.25 23.93 7.79
CA SER A 193 -13.51 23.46 8.96
C SER A 193 -13.34 24.58 9.98
N SER A 194 -13.84 24.37 11.19
CA SER A 194 -13.72 25.30 12.32
C SER A 194 -12.31 25.34 12.92
N THR A 195 -11.47 24.35 12.64
CA THR A 195 -10.09 24.22 13.13
C THR A 195 -9.03 24.62 12.10
N PHE A 196 -9.45 24.96 10.87
CA PHE A 196 -8.54 25.34 9.81
C PHE A 196 -7.86 26.67 10.08
N GLN A 197 -6.55 26.71 9.83
CA GLN A 197 -5.73 27.93 9.88
C GLN A 197 -4.80 27.98 8.67
N THR A 198 -4.47 29.18 8.20
CA THR A 198 -3.47 29.35 7.13
C THR A 198 -2.79 30.70 7.26
N ASN A 199 -1.53 30.76 6.82
CA ASN A 199 -0.77 31.99 6.61
C ASN A 199 -0.65 32.36 5.12
N ASN A 200 -1.36 31.64 4.22
CA ASN A 200 -1.28 31.77 2.77
C ASN A 200 0.15 31.65 2.21
N GLN A 201 1.03 30.89 2.87
CA GLN A 201 2.34 30.58 2.34
C GLN A 201 2.18 29.73 1.08
N ALA A 202 2.72 30.21 -0.04
CA ALA A 202 2.70 29.48 -1.30
C ALA A 202 3.48 28.16 -1.18
N LEU A 203 2.99 27.13 -1.88
CA LEU A 203 3.59 25.81 -2.00
C LEU A 203 3.74 25.46 -3.48
N SER A 204 4.89 24.90 -3.84
CA SER A 204 5.13 24.33 -5.16
C SER A 204 5.84 22.98 -5.01
N ILE A 205 5.24 21.95 -5.59
CA ILE A 205 5.76 20.58 -5.66
C ILE A 205 5.95 20.25 -7.13
N GLN A 206 7.16 19.90 -7.54
CA GLN A 206 7.47 19.59 -8.94
C GLN A 206 7.24 18.12 -9.24
N TYR A 207 6.85 17.79 -10.45
CA TYR A 207 6.72 16.40 -10.91
C TYR A 207 7.55 16.18 -12.16
N GLY A 208 7.97 14.94 -12.41
CA GLY A 208 8.66 14.58 -13.66
C GLY A 208 7.90 15.00 -14.94
N THR A 209 6.57 15.15 -14.85
CA THR A 209 5.69 15.50 -15.98
C THR A 209 4.76 16.70 -15.73
N GLY A 210 5.03 17.53 -14.73
CA GLY A 210 4.19 18.69 -14.38
C GLY A 210 4.49 19.23 -12.99
N SER A 211 3.52 19.88 -12.35
CA SER A 211 3.66 20.37 -10.98
C SER A 211 2.31 20.39 -10.26
N MET A 212 2.35 20.49 -8.93
CA MET A 212 1.24 20.94 -8.12
C MET A 212 1.63 22.25 -7.44
N THR A 213 0.77 23.26 -7.57
CA THR A 213 0.94 24.55 -6.89
C THR A 213 -0.25 24.81 -6.00
N GLY A 214 -0.03 25.54 -4.92
CA GLY A 214 -1.09 25.95 -4.03
C GLY A 214 -0.55 26.70 -2.82
N TYR A 215 -1.15 26.46 -1.66
CA TYR A 215 -0.73 27.10 -0.41
C TYR A 215 -0.81 26.15 0.78
N LEU A 216 -0.07 26.45 1.84
CA LEU A 216 -0.04 25.68 3.07
C LEU A 216 -1.20 26.07 4.00
N GLY A 217 -1.80 25.06 4.61
CA GLY A 217 -2.78 25.19 5.68
C GLY A 217 -2.43 24.28 6.85
N TYR A 218 -3.10 24.51 7.97
CA TYR A 218 -2.99 23.75 9.20
C TYR A 218 -4.37 23.32 9.62
N ASP A 219 -4.53 22.06 9.96
CA ASP A 219 -5.77 21.55 10.52
C ASP A 219 -5.53 20.24 11.30
N THR A 220 -6.59 19.65 11.85
CA THR A 220 -6.54 18.30 12.40
C THR A 220 -6.58 17.30 11.26
N VAL A 221 -5.58 16.42 11.17
CA VAL A 221 -5.54 15.29 10.23
C VAL A 221 -5.77 14.00 11.00
N THR A 222 -6.72 13.18 10.56
CA THR A 222 -7.00 11.87 11.16
C THR A 222 -6.73 10.75 10.17
N VAL A 223 -5.94 9.76 10.59
CA VAL A 223 -5.60 8.56 9.81
C VAL A 223 -5.50 7.35 10.73
N GLY A 224 -6.12 6.22 10.36
CA GLY A 224 -6.12 5.02 11.21
C GLY A 224 -6.72 5.26 12.62
N GLY A 225 -7.57 6.28 12.77
CA GLY A 225 -8.11 6.77 14.05
C GLY A 225 -7.13 7.52 14.95
N ILE A 226 -5.92 7.81 14.48
CA ILE A 226 -4.97 8.73 15.12
C ILE A 226 -5.28 10.14 14.62
N SER A 227 -5.56 11.07 15.53
CA SER A 227 -5.81 12.48 15.20
C SER A 227 -4.61 13.35 15.53
N VAL A 228 -3.90 13.78 14.49
CA VAL A 228 -2.74 14.67 14.55
C VAL A 228 -3.23 16.12 14.54
N GLN A 229 -2.97 16.85 15.62
CA GLN A 229 -3.38 18.23 15.77
C GLN A 229 -2.41 19.17 15.07
N ASN A 230 -2.92 20.30 14.55
CA ASN A 230 -2.12 21.35 13.91
C ASN A 230 -1.16 20.81 12.83
N GLN A 231 -1.61 19.82 12.05
CA GLN A 231 -0.84 19.23 10.98
C GLN A 231 -0.82 20.18 9.79
N ILE A 232 0.39 20.50 9.31
CA ILE A 232 0.58 21.27 8.09
C ILE A 232 0.30 20.39 6.85
N PHE A 233 -0.38 20.95 5.85
CA PHE A 233 -0.62 20.28 4.56
C PHE A 233 -0.79 21.29 3.43
N GLY A 234 -0.55 20.84 2.20
CA GLY A 234 -0.77 21.62 0.98
C GLY A 234 -2.23 21.54 0.50
N LEU A 235 -2.76 22.68 0.07
CA LEU A 235 -4.03 22.81 -0.63
C LEU A 235 -3.76 23.15 -2.09
N SER A 236 -4.00 22.21 -3.02
CA SER A 236 -3.69 22.45 -4.43
C SER A 236 -4.64 23.47 -5.06
N GLU A 237 -4.09 24.38 -5.87
CA GLU A 237 -4.82 25.31 -6.74
C GLU A 237 -4.66 24.91 -8.22
N THR A 238 -3.51 24.31 -8.55
CA THR A 238 -3.27 23.68 -9.85
C THR A 238 -2.59 22.33 -9.64
N GLU A 239 -2.94 21.39 -10.51
CA GLU A 239 -2.39 20.03 -10.55
C GLU A 239 -2.01 19.62 -11.95
N ALA A 240 -1.03 18.73 -12.05
CA ALA A 240 -0.56 18.17 -13.30
C ALA A 240 -1.63 17.30 -13.99
N PRO A 241 -1.69 17.29 -15.33
CA PRO A 241 -2.74 16.57 -16.07
C PRO A 241 -2.85 15.07 -15.76
N PHE A 242 -1.75 14.40 -15.38
CA PHE A 242 -1.77 12.98 -15.06
C PHE A 242 -2.60 12.63 -13.83
N MET A 243 -2.70 13.55 -12.86
CA MET A 243 -3.49 13.35 -11.64
C MET A 243 -4.97 13.09 -11.97
N ALA A 244 -5.48 13.63 -13.08
CA ALA A 244 -6.86 13.40 -13.54
C ALA A 244 -7.19 11.92 -13.84
N SER A 245 -6.17 11.06 -13.99
CA SER A 245 -6.34 9.62 -14.22
C SER A 245 -6.16 8.78 -12.96
N MET A 246 -5.64 9.38 -11.88
CA MET A 246 -5.38 8.73 -10.60
C MET A 246 -6.66 8.56 -9.78
N THR A 247 -6.70 7.51 -8.96
CA THR A 247 -7.80 7.28 -8.01
C THR A 247 -7.65 8.10 -6.74
N ALA A 248 -6.41 8.21 -6.25
CA ALA A 248 -6.12 9.00 -5.07
C ALA A 248 -6.37 10.49 -5.35
N ASP A 249 -7.00 11.16 -4.39
CA ASP A 249 -7.24 12.59 -4.38
C ASP A 249 -5.92 13.36 -4.14
N GLY A 250 -5.04 12.82 -3.29
CA GLY A 250 -3.78 13.48 -2.93
C GLY A 250 -2.69 12.49 -2.48
N ILE A 251 -1.65 13.01 -1.84
CA ILE A 251 -0.51 12.22 -1.33
C ILE A 251 -0.24 12.57 0.12
N LEU A 252 0.06 11.55 0.93
CA LEU A 252 0.58 11.66 2.27
C LEU A 252 2.02 11.12 2.27
N GLY A 253 2.99 12.04 2.30
CA GLY A 253 4.40 11.71 2.40
C GLY A 253 4.79 11.15 3.78
N LEU A 254 5.64 10.12 3.78
CA LEU A 254 6.12 9.38 4.95
C LEU A 254 7.65 9.41 5.11
N ALA A 255 8.37 10.15 4.26
CA ALA A 255 9.81 10.34 4.36
C ALA A 255 10.19 11.43 5.40
N TYR A 256 11.43 11.93 5.33
CA TYR A 256 12.02 12.82 6.33
C TYR A 256 11.75 14.31 6.01
N GLN A 257 11.53 15.13 7.04
CA GLN A 257 11.31 16.58 6.86
C GLN A 257 12.41 17.27 6.04
N SER A 258 13.64 16.75 6.04
CA SER A 258 14.77 17.32 5.29
C SER A 258 14.53 17.47 3.78
N ILE A 259 13.61 16.70 3.20
CA ILE A 259 13.26 16.81 1.78
C ILE A 259 11.92 17.52 1.55
N ALA A 260 11.14 17.79 2.61
CA ALA A 260 9.84 18.41 2.48
C ALA A 260 9.95 19.82 1.85
N SER A 261 9.15 20.06 0.81
CA SER A 261 8.96 21.42 0.27
C SER A 261 8.53 22.35 1.39
N ASP A 262 9.14 23.54 1.41
CA ASP A 262 8.85 24.62 2.35
C ASP A 262 9.00 24.25 3.84
N GLY A 263 9.77 23.18 4.14
CA GLY A 263 10.04 22.72 5.50
C GLY A 263 8.82 22.16 6.22
N ALA A 264 7.77 21.76 5.48
CA ALA A 264 6.54 21.23 6.06
C ALA A 264 6.82 19.95 6.87
N THR A 265 6.45 19.95 8.15
CA THR A 265 6.63 18.77 9.03
C THR A 265 5.74 17.61 8.56
N PRO A 266 6.31 16.41 8.26
CA PRO A 266 5.55 15.25 7.86
C PRO A 266 4.54 14.80 8.92
N VAL A 267 3.48 14.09 8.49
CA VAL A 267 2.42 13.62 9.39
C VAL A 267 2.97 12.70 10.48
N PHE A 268 3.87 11.79 10.11
CA PHE A 268 4.44 10.82 11.06
C PHE A 268 5.36 11.50 12.09
N ASP A 269 6.10 12.54 11.71
CA ASP A 269 6.91 13.35 12.60
C ASP A 269 6.05 14.05 13.68
N ASN A 270 4.88 14.54 13.29
CA ASN A 270 3.91 15.09 14.24
C ASN A 270 3.26 14.01 15.11
N MET A 271 3.01 12.79 14.60
CA MET A 271 2.54 11.68 15.44
C MET A 271 3.54 11.33 16.55
N MET A 272 4.82 11.21 16.19
CA MET A 272 5.90 10.90 17.14
C MET A 272 6.06 12.01 18.18
N SER A 273 6.16 13.27 17.74
CA SER A 273 6.35 14.41 18.65
C SER A 273 5.16 14.69 19.57
N GLN A 274 3.93 14.37 19.13
CA GLN A 274 2.72 14.48 19.95
C GLN A 274 2.48 13.23 20.84
N GLY A 275 3.33 12.20 20.77
CA GLY A 275 3.19 10.98 21.56
C GLY A 275 1.95 10.16 21.20
N LEU A 276 1.53 10.19 19.93
CA LEU A 276 0.31 9.54 19.44
C LEU A 276 0.52 8.09 19.01
N VAL A 277 1.77 7.63 18.97
CA VAL A 277 2.17 6.28 18.55
C VAL A 277 2.94 5.59 19.66
N SER A 278 2.81 4.27 19.77
CA SER A 278 3.47 3.49 20.84
C SER A 278 4.97 3.30 20.59
N GLN A 279 5.38 3.35 19.33
CA GLN A 279 6.74 3.20 18.83
C GLN A 279 6.96 4.16 17.66
N ASP A 280 8.18 4.65 17.47
CA ASP A 280 8.55 5.53 16.35
C ASP A 280 8.81 4.69 15.07
N VAL A 281 7.82 3.88 14.70
CA VAL A 281 7.83 3.01 13.53
C VAL A 281 6.51 3.10 12.78
N PHE A 282 6.54 2.90 11.46
CA PHE A 282 5.35 2.46 10.73
C PHE A 282 5.69 1.23 9.90
N SER A 283 4.69 0.41 9.64
CA SER A 283 4.87 -0.87 8.92
C SER A 283 3.84 -1.02 7.82
N VAL A 284 4.23 -1.77 6.78
CA VAL A 284 3.47 -1.88 5.55
C VAL A 284 3.35 -3.34 5.14
N TYR A 285 2.11 -3.77 4.93
CA TYR A 285 1.75 -5.03 4.30
C TYR A 285 1.03 -4.73 2.98
N LEU A 286 1.65 -5.09 1.86
CA LEU A 286 1.01 -4.99 0.54
C LEU A 286 0.58 -6.37 0.08
N SER A 287 -0.73 -6.59 -0.03
CA SER A 287 -1.23 -7.87 -0.53
C SER A 287 -1.10 -7.97 -2.04
N SER A 288 -0.56 -9.10 -2.49
CA SER A 288 -0.57 -9.49 -3.90
C SER A 288 -1.98 -9.76 -4.43
N ASN A 289 -2.92 -10.16 -3.56
CA ASN A 289 -4.32 -10.42 -3.87
C ASN A 289 -5.24 -9.34 -3.26
N GLY A 290 -6.15 -8.75 -4.03
CA GLY A 290 -7.05 -7.70 -3.50
C GLY A 290 -7.94 -8.17 -2.34
N GLN A 291 -8.15 -9.49 -2.22
CA GLN A 291 -9.03 -10.10 -1.21
C GLN A 291 -8.56 -9.96 0.24
N GLN A 292 -7.24 -9.89 0.49
CA GLN A 292 -6.68 -9.76 1.84
C GLN A 292 -6.48 -8.30 2.28
N GLY A 293 -6.69 -7.32 1.37
CA GLY A 293 -6.40 -5.91 1.64
C GLY A 293 -4.91 -5.63 1.82
N SER A 294 -4.55 -4.35 1.84
CA SER A 294 -3.19 -3.89 2.18
C SER A 294 -3.31 -2.93 3.35
N GLU A 295 -2.30 -2.89 4.20
CA GLU A 295 -2.35 -2.14 5.46
C GLU A 295 -1.07 -1.33 5.68
N VAL A 296 -1.26 -0.13 6.22
CA VAL A 296 -0.22 0.70 6.84
C VAL A 296 -0.57 0.76 8.33
N LEU A 297 0.38 0.45 9.19
CA LEU A 297 0.22 0.58 10.64
C LEU A 297 1.19 1.64 11.16
N PHE A 298 0.67 2.59 11.93
CA PHE A 298 1.47 3.61 12.60
C PHE A 298 1.65 3.23 14.06
N GLY A 299 2.90 3.18 14.50
CA GLY A 299 3.25 2.92 15.89
C GLY A 299 3.32 1.46 16.32
N GLU A 300 3.15 0.53 15.39
CA GLU A 300 3.07 -0.91 15.68
C GLU A 300 3.71 -1.77 14.59
N ILE A 301 4.08 -2.98 14.99
CA ILE A 301 4.58 -4.07 14.13
C ILE A 301 3.67 -5.27 14.40
N ASP A 302 2.80 -5.61 13.46
CA ASP A 302 1.87 -6.73 13.62
C ASP A 302 2.57 -8.05 13.24
N THR A 303 2.82 -8.87 14.26
CA THR A 303 3.48 -10.17 14.15
C THR A 303 2.71 -11.21 13.34
N SER A 304 1.44 -10.95 13.01
CA SER A 304 0.64 -11.84 12.17
C SER A 304 0.95 -11.74 10.68
N TYR A 305 1.59 -10.66 10.22
CA TYR A 305 1.95 -10.48 8.81
C TYR A 305 3.27 -11.12 8.39
N TYR A 306 4.08 -11.60 9.34
CA TYR A 306 5.39 -12.16 9.01
C TYR A 306 5.73 -13.42 9.81
N THR A 307 6.63 -14.21 9.26
CA THR A 307 7.24 -15.37 9.89
C THR A 307 8.75 -15.20 9.99
N GLY A 308 9.37 -15.91 10.95
CA GLY A 308 10.81 -15.84 11.15
C GLY A 308 11.25 -14.53 11.82
N SER A 309 12.44 -14.04 11.46
CA SER A 309 13.06 -12.86 12.06
C SER A 309 12.91 -11.63 11.15
N ILE A 310 12.94 -10.45 11.76
CA ILE A 310 13.08 -9.18 11.05
C ILE A 310 14.57 -8.92 10.79
N TYR A 311 14.92 -8.68 9.54
CA TYR A 311 16.26 -8.27 9.13
C TYR A 311 16.32 -6.74 9.09
N TRP A 312 17.04 -6.15 10.04
CA TRP A 312 17.23 -4.70 10.13
C TRP A 312 18.41 -4.24 9.28
N ILE A 313 18.14 -3.28 8.40
CA ILE A 313 19.08 -2.69 7.46
C ILE A 313 19.22 -1.20 7.82
N PRO A 314 20.41 -0.73 8.24
CA PRO A 314 20.60 0.67 8.59
C PRO A 314 20.47 1.56 7.36
N LEU A 315 19.93 2.77 7.55
CA LEU A 315 19.89 3.75 6.47
C LEU A 315 21.30 4.27 6.16
N SER A 316 21.57 4.51 4.88
CA SER A 316 22.81 5.15 4.42
C SER A 316 22.69 6.68 4.34
N SER A 317 21.47 7.22 4.33
CA SER A 317 21.15 8.65 4.38
C SER A 317 19.75 8.86 4.98
N GLU A 318 19.60 9.83 5.88
CA GLU A 318 18.32 10.21 6.54
C GLU A 318 17.53 11.22 5.71
N THR A 319 17.53 11.07 4.38
CA THR A 319 16.74 11.88 3.45
C THR A 319 15.49 11.10 3.00
N TYR A 320 15.71 9.83 2.66
CA TYR A 320 14.70 8.85 2.30
C TYR A 320 14.96 7.57 3.11
N TYR A 321 14.19 6.51 2.88
CA TYR A 321 14.53 5.17 3.36
C TYR A 321 15.59 4.52 2.47
N GLN A 322 16.73 5.22 2.34
CA GLN A 322 17.87 4.84 1.52
C GLN A 322 18.75 3.85 2.27
N ILE A 323 19.09 2.75 1.62
CA ILE A 323 19.90 1.65 2.13
C ILE A 323 21.01 1.28 1.12
N THR A 324 22.03 0.58 1.61
CA THR A 324 23.04 -0.04 0.74
C THR A 324 22.55 -1.40 0.23
N MET A 325 22.64 -1.61 -1.07
CA MET A 325 22.42 -2.89 -1.74
C MET A 325 23.75 -3.42 -2.25
N ASP A 326 24.07 -4.68 -1.94
CA ASP A 326 25.38 -5.27 -2.21
C ASP A 326 25.47 -5.82 -3.64
N SER A 327 24.38 -6.45 -4.12
CA SER A 327 24.31 -7.02 -5.46
C SER A 327 22.89 -7.46 -5.83
N VAL A 328 22.65 -7.61 -7.12
CA VAL A 328 21.49 -8.34 -7.66
C VAL A 328 21.97 -9.57 -8.41
N THR A 329 21.40 -10.72 -8.10
CA THR A 329 21.80 -12.01 -8.68
C THR A 329 20.63 -12.77 -9.30
N ILE A 330 20.92 -13.50 -10.37
CA ILE A 330 20.00 -14.43 -11.04
C ILE A 330 20.77 -15.73 -11.27
N ASN A 331 20.19 -16.87 -10.84
CA ASN A 331 20.86 -18.18 -10.90
C ASN A 331 22.28 -18.19 -10.30
N GLY A 332 22.49 -17.43 -9.22
CA GLY A 332 23.79 -17.30 -8.54
C GLY A 332 24.83 -16.43 -9.27
N GLN A 333 24.51 -15.85 -10.42
CA GLN A 333 25.38 -14.91 -11.14
C GLN A 333 25.00 -13.47 -10.78
N THR A 334 25.99 -12.60 -10.55
CA THR A 334 25.74 -11.16 -10.36
C THR A 334 25.37 -10.53 -11.70
N VAL A 335 24.18 -9.93 -11.78
CA VAL A 335 23.64 -9.35 -13.00
C VAL A 335 23.52 -7.82 -12.93
N ALA A 336 23.53 -7.24 -11.75
CA ALA A 336 23.44 -5.79 -11.56
C ALA A 336 24.01 -5.39 -10.19
N CYS A 337 24.26 -4.09 -10.00
CA CYS A 337 24.79 -3.55 -8.74
C CYS A 337 26.12 -4.24 -8.33
N SER A 338 26.99 -4.53 -9.30
CA SER A 338 28.29 -5.14 -9.03
C SER A 338 29.20 -4.16 -8.29
N GLY A 339 29.67 -4.53 -7.10
CA GLY A 339 30.46 -3.66 -6.24
C GLY A 339 29.63 -2.78 -5.30
N GLY A 340 28.32 -3.00 -5.23
CA GLY A 340 27.40 -2.29 -4.36
C GLY A 340 26.83 -1.01 -4.97
N CYS A 341 25.64 -0.65 -4.52
CA CYS A 341 24.90 0.52 -4.96
C CYS A 341 23.97 1.02 -3.84
N GLN A 342 23.28 2.14 -4.09
CA GLN A 342 22.29 2.69 -3.17
C GLN A 342 20.88 2.38 -3.69
N ALA A 343 19.97 2.06 -2.78
CA ALA A 343 18.59 1.76 -3.08
C ALA A 343 17.65 2.44 -2.09
N ILE A 344 16.45 2.82 -2.52
CA ILE A 344 15.41 3.37 -1.66
C ILE A 344 14.24 2.39 -1.60
N ILE A 345 13.77 2.10 -0.38
CA ILE A 345 12.52 1.35 -0.17
C ILE A 345 11.36 2.34 -0.22
N ASP A 346 10.46 2.14 -1.18
CA ASP A 346 9.54 3.19 -1.61
C ASP A 346 8.13 2.69 -1.92
N THR A 347 7.17 3.01 -1.05
CA THR A 347 5.75 2.66 -1.25
C THR A 347 5.04 3.52 -2.29
N GLY A 348 5.66 4.63 -2.73
CA GLY A 348 5.12 5.51 -3.78
C GLY A 348 5.69 5.23 -5.16
N THR A 349 6.25 4.04 -5.39
CA THR A 349 6.71 3.58 -6.72
C THR A 349 6.27 2.14 -6.94
N SER A 350 5.70 1.84 -8.09
CA SER A 350 5.16 0.51 -8.40
C SER A 350 6.25 -0.50 -8.78
N LEU A 351 7.28 -0.03 -9.47
CA LEU A 351 8.28 -0.87 -10.14
C LEU A 351 9.58 -0.98 -9.34
N ILE A 352 10.41 -1.95 -9.69
CA ILE A 352 11.83 -1.93 -9.34
C ILE A 352 12.53 -1.09 -10.40
N VAL A 353 13.18 -0.03 -9.95
CA VAL A 353 13.87 0.94 -10.82
C VAL A 353 15.35 0.89 -10.55
N GLY A 354 16.15 0.99 -11.60
CA GLY A 354 17.60 1.10 -11.49
C GLY A 354 18.24 1.69 -12.73
N PRO A 355 19.59 1.69 -12.80
CA PRO A 355 20.32 2.14 -13.97
C PRO A 355 19.88 1.37 -15.21
N THR A 356 19.71 2.08 -16.33
CA THR A 356 19.19 1.49 -17.57
C THR A 356 20.02 0.29 -18.05
N SER A 357 21.35 0.32 -17.89
CA SER A 357 22.23 -0.81 -18.22
C SER A 357 21.92 -2.07 -17.40
N ASP A 358 21.72 -1.89 -16.09
CA ASP A 358 21.51 -2.96 -15.13
C ASP A 358 20.12 -3.57 -15.31
N ILE A 359 19.11 -2.72 -15.51
CA ILE A 359 17.73 -3.16 -15.78
C ILE A 359 17.64 -3.88 -17.13
N ASN A 360 18.30 -3.39 -18.17
CA ASN A 360 18.34 -4.08 -19.46
C ASN A 360 19.03 -5.45 -19.35
N ASN A 361 20.07 -5.56 -18.52
CA ASN A 361 20.70 -6.85 -18.26
C ASN A 361 19.73 -7.81 -17.53
N ILE A 362 19.07 -7.36 -16.46
CA ILE A 362 18.03 -8.15 -15.76
C ILE A 362 16.93 -8.59 -16.73
N ASN A 363 16.41 -7.67 -17.55
CA ASN A 363 15.38 -7.96 -18.55
C ASN A 363 15.83 -9.02 -19.57
N SER A 364 17.09 -8.97 -20.03
CA SER A 364 17.67 -10.00 -20.88
C SER A 364 17.70 -11.37 -20.21
N TRP A 365 18.13 -11.44 -18.93
CA TRP A 365 18.18 -12.68 -18.16
C TRP A 365 16.82 -13.32 -17.92
N VAL A 366 15.76 -12.52 -17.76
CA VAL A 366 14.39 -13.04 -17.59
C VAL A 366 13.66 -13.26 -18.92
N GLY A 367 14.32 -13.01 -20.06
CA GLY A 367 13.75 -13.22 -21.40
C GLY A 367 12.71 -12.17 -21.82
N ALA A 368 12.81 -10.95 -21.30
CA ALA A 368 11.95 -9.84 -21.65
C ALA A 368 12.43 -9.10 -22.90
N THR A 369 11.48 -8.59 -23.70
CA THR A 369 11.74 -7.67 -24.80
C THR A 369 11.36 -6.26 -24.36
N VAL A 370 12.32 -5.33 -24.44
CA VAL A 370 12.12 -3.92 -24.09
C VAL A 370 11.75 -3.13 -25.33
N ASP A 371 10.68 -2.34 -25.26
CA ASP A 371 10.28 -1.44 -26.34
C ASP A 371 11.05 -0.10 -26.31
N GLN A 372 10.80 0.76 -27.30
CA GLN A 372 11.45 2.07 -27.40
C GLN A 372 11.13 3.05 -26.26
N TYR A 373 10.12 2.74 -25.44
CA TYR A 373 9.70 3.54 -24.29
C TYR A 373 10.18 2.95 -22.96
N GLY A 374 10.90 1.82 -22.99
CA GLY A 374 11.41 1.13 -21.80
C GLY A 374 10.42 0.15 -21.17
N ASP A 375 9.22 -0.02 -21.73
CA ASP A 375 8.27 -1.04 -21.27
C ASP A 375 8.82 -2.43 -21.67
N ALA A 376 8.95 -3.33 -20.70
CA ALA A 376 9.54 -4.65 -20.88
C ALA A 376 8.47 -5.75 -20.81
N SER A 377 8.34 -6.52 -21.88
CA SER A 377 7.28 -7.51 -22.07
C SER A 377 7.83 -8.94 -22.17
N VAL A 378 7.06 -9.91 -21.66
CA VAL A 378 7.40 -11.34 -21.67
C VAL A 378 6.24 -12.18 -22.21
N ASN A 379 6.54 -13.40 -22.66
CA ASN A 379 5.49 -14.36 -23.02
C ASN A 379 4.78 -14.85 -21.75
N CYS A 380 3.48 -14.55 -21.64
CA CYS A 380 2.65 -14.96 -20.50
C CYS A 380 2.68 -16.47 -20.22
N ASN A 381 2.90 -17.31 -21.24
CA ASN A 381 2.95 -18.77 -21.07
C ASN A 381 4.24 -19.26 -20.40
N ASN A 382 5.29 -18.44 -20.37
CA ASN A 382 6.61 -18.84 -19.89
C ASN A 382 6.90 -18.37 -18.45
N ILE A 383 5.95 -17.68 -17.78
CA ILE A 383 6.17 -17.07 -16.46
C ILE A 383 6.69 -18.08 -15.44
N GLN A 384 6.13 -19.28 -15.40
CA GLN A 384 6.53 -20.33 -14.45
C GLN A 384 7.94 -20.89 -14.68
N SER A 385 8.53 -20.65 -15.86
CA SER A 385 9.88 -21.10 -16.23
C SER A 385 10.95 -20.01 -16.10
N MET A 386 10.56 -18.78 -15.78
CA MET A 386 11.49 -17.67 -15.63
C MET A 386 12.30 -17.80 -14.32
N PRO A 387 13.52 -17.25 -14.25
CA PRO A 387 14.36 -17.38 -13.07
C PRO A 387 13.93 -16.41 -11.97
N SER A 388 14.14 -16.77 -10.70
CA SER A 388 13.95 -15.81 -9.60
C SER A 388 15.07 -14.77 -9.57
N VAL A 389 14.76 -13.57 -9.07
CA VAL A 389 15.72 -12.47 -8.92
C VAL A 389 16.00 -12.28 -7.43
N THR A 390 17.28 -12.24 -7.05
CA THR A 390 17.70 -12.12 -5.64
C THR A 390 18.46 -10.83 -5.41
N PHE A 391 17.99 -10.03 -4.46
CA PHE A 391 18.60 -8.80 -3.98
C PHE A 391 19.37 -9.09 -2.70
N THR A 392 20.63 -8.68 -2.63
CA THR A 392 21.42 -8.79 -1.40
C THR A 392 21.49 -7.41 -0.75
N LEU A 393 20.88 -7.25 0.42
CA LEU A 393 20.81 -5.99 1.17
C LEU A 393 21.47 -6.19 2.53
N ASN A 394 22.57 -5.49 2.80
CA ASN A 394 23.33 -5.63 4.05
C ASN A 394 23.64 -7.10 4.40
N SER A 395 24.15 -7.85 3.42
CA SER A 395 24.45 -9.29 3.48
C SER A 395 23.26 -10.24 3.65
N TYR A 396 22.03 -9.74 3.72
CA TYR A 396 20.81 -10.55 3.72
C TYR A 396 20.25 -10.71 2.31
N THR A 397 19.78 -11.91 1.97
CA THR A 397 19.27 -12.22 0.63
C THR A 397 17.75 -12.22 0.59
N PHE A 398 17.19 -11.48 -0.37
CA PHE A 398 15.75 -11.34 -0.61
C PHE A 398 15.44 -11.75 -2.05
N THR A 399 14.81 -12.90 -2.22
CA THR A 399 14.45 -13.45 -3.54
C THR A 399 12.99 -13.17 -3.89
N ILE A 400 12.74 -12.71 -5.11
CA ILE A 400 11.39 -12.57 -5.66
C ILE A 400 11.20 -13.53 -6.85
N SER A 401 10.03 -14.16 -6.91
CA SER A 401 9.68 -15.13 -7.94
C SER A 401 9.12 -14.46 -9.20
N PRO A 402 9.03 -15.17 -10.34
CA PRO A 402 8.42 -14.63 -11.56
C PRO A 402 7.01 -14.09 -11.41
N SER A 403 6.15 -14.76 -10.64
CA SER A 403 4.81 -14.26 -10.34
C SER A 403 4.82 -12.95 -9.55
N SER A 404 5.93 -12.67 -8.86
CA SER A 404 6.12 -11.46 -8.05
C SER A 404 6.71 -10.28 -8.83
N TYR A 405 7.33 -10.47 -9.98
CA TYR A 405 7.80 -9.36 -10.80
C TYR A 405 7.17 -9.31 -12.20
N VAL A 406 6.27 -10.23 -12.57
CA VAL A 406 5.49 -10.13 -13.82
C VAL A 406 4.05 -9.72 -13.51
N SER A 407 3.60 -8.64 -14.13
CA SER A 407 2.20 -8.20 -14.12
C SER A 407 1.49 -8.75 -15.34
N GLN A 408 0.39 -9.48 -15.13
CA GLN A 408 -0.43 -10.07 -16.18
C GLN A 408 -1.76 -9.30 -16.32
N SER A 409 -2.10 -8.93 -17.55
CA SER A 409 -3.36 -8.26 -17.89
C SER A 409 -3.93 -8.79 -19.20
N SER A 410 -5.14 -8.33 -19.56
CA SER A 410 -5.71 -8.56 -20.89
C SER A 410 -4.88 -7.97 -22.03
N TYR A 411 -3.97 -7.05 -21.73
CA TYR A 411 -3.10 -6.36 -22.68
C TYR A 411 -1.71 -7.01 -22.82
N GLY A 412 -1.43 -8.09 -22.08
CA GLY A 412 -0.15 -8.81 -22.12
C GLY A 412 0.50 -8.95 -20.74
N CYS A 413 1.76 -9.41 -20.75
CA CYS A 413 2.57 -9.61 -19.55
C CYS A 413 3.81 -8.73 -19.58
N ASN A 414 3.94 -7.86 -18.58
CA ASN A 414 5.05 -6.93 -18.47
C ASN A 414 5.85 -7.21 -17.20
N THR A 415 7.17 -7.05 -17.26
CA THR A 415 8.03 -7.14 -16.09
C THR A 415 7.93 -5.87 -15.26
N GLY A 416 8.09 -6.01 -13.95
CA GLY A 416 8.10 -4.95 -12.95
C GLY A 416 9.45 -4.24 -12.83
N PHE A 417 10.23 -4.19 -13.91
CA PHE A 417 11.57 -3.59 -13.95
C PHE A 417 11.57 -2.40 -14.91
N SER A 418 12.03 -1.24 -14.45
CA SER A 418 12.12 -0.03 -15.27
C SER A 418 13.51 0.58 -15.21
N GLY A 419 14.07 0.88 -16.38
CA GLY A 419 15.32 1.61 -16.50
C GLY A 419 15.14 3.08 -16.13
N SER A 420 16.23 3.69 -15.68
CA SER A 420 16.33 5.12 -15.44
C SER A 420 17.73 5.62 -15.83
N GLY A 421 17.86 6.94 -16.00
CA GLY A 421 19.12 7.59 -16.37
C GLY A 421 20.08 7.83 -15.20
N ASP A 422 19.75 7.38 -13.99
CA ASP A 422 20.51 7.64 -12.77
C ASP A 422 20.99 6.29 -12.15
N SER A 423 22.00 6.39 -11.28
CA SER A 423 22.68 5.32 -10.56
C SER A 423 21.88 4.74 -9.38
N LEU A 424 20.92 5.49 -8.84
CA LEU A 424 20.14 5.12 -7.68
C LEU A 424 19.07 4.06 -8.00
N TRP A 425 18.84 3.13 -7.08
CA TRP A 425 17.78 2.13 -7.20
C TRP A 425 16.53 2.50 -6.40
N ILE A 426 15.38 2.03 -6.87
CA ILE A 426 14.12 2.05 -6.11
C ILE A 426 13.60 0.62 -6.02
N LEU A 427 13.33 0.16 -4.80
CA LEU A 427 12.64 -1.10 -4.54
C LEU A 427 11.19 -0.76 -4.17
N GLY A 428 10.34 -0.68 -5.20
CA GLY A 428 8.92 -0.33 -5.09
C GLY A 428 8.00 -1.49 -4.73
N ASP A 429 6.71 -1.36 -5.04
CA ASP A 429 5.65 -2.33 -4.73
C ASP A 429 5.99 -3.76 -5.18
N VAL A 430 6.61 -3.91 -6.36
CA VAL A 430 7.07 -5.21 -6.88
C VAL A 430 7.97 -5.95 -5.88
N PHE A 431 8.80 -5.23 -5.14
CA PHE A 431 9.63 -5.78 -4.06
C PHE A 431 8.83 -5.88 -2.75
N ILE A 432 8.22 -4.77 -2.30
CA ILE A 432 7.56 -4.63 -1.00
C ILE A 432 6.43 -5.65 -0.81
N ARG A 433 5.71 -6.04 -1.87
CA ARG A 433 4.65 -7.06 -1.80
C ARG A 433 5.12 -8.47 -1.43
N ASN A 434 6.43 -8.71 -1.37
CA ASN A 434 7.01 -10.01 -0.98
C ASN A 434 7.48 -10.05 0.47
N TYR A 435 7.60 -8.88 1.12
CA TYR A 435 8.22 -8.74 2.42
C TYR A 435 7.44 -7.78 3.29
N TYR A 436 7.14 -8.18 4.52
CA TYR A 436 6.63 -7.24 5.50
C TYR A 436 7.70 -6.19 5.77
N THR A 437 7.37 -4.93 5.54
CA THR A 437 8.34 -3.84 5.49
C THR A 437 8.07 -2.88 6.64
N ILE A 438 9.10 -2.59 7.44
CA ILE A 438 9.01 -1.78 8.65
C ILE A 438 9.97 -0.62 8.52
N PHE A 439 9.46 0.59 8.69
CA PHE A 439 10.22 1.83 8.62
C PHE A 439 10.45 2.33 10.05
N ASN A 440 11.68 2.23 10.53
CA ASN A 440 12.04 2.51 11.92
C ASN A 440 12.73 3.87 12.03
N ARG A 441 11.99 4.88 12.51
CA ARG A 441 12.46 6.25 12.75
C ARG A 441 13.21 6.39 14.08
N GLN A 442 13.05 5.45 15.02
CA GLN A 442 13.81 5.46 16.28
C GLN A 442 15.30 5.20 16.06
N ASN A 443 15.62 4.23 15.19
CA ASN A 443 16.98 3.76 14.94
C ASN A 443 17.47 4.00 13.50
N ASN A 444 16.70 4.75 12.70
CA ASN A 444 16.99 5.03 11.28
C ASN A 444 17.39 3.77 10.51
N SER A 445 16.44 2.84 10.37
CA SER A 445 16.60 1.57 9.65
C SER A 445 15.32 1.11 8.96
N VAL A 446 15.47 0.21 7.98
CA VAL A 446 14.35 -0.56 7.40
C VAL A 446 14.43 -1.99 7.89
N GLY A 447 13.33 -2.52 8.39
CA GLY A 447 13.15 -3.94 8.73
C GLY A 447 12.44 -4.66 7.59
N LEU A 448 12.96 -5.81 7.18
CA LEU A 448 12.33 -6.70 6.20
C LEU A 448 12.11 -8.08 6.81
N ALA A 449 10.91 -8.64 6.65
CA ALA A 449 10.59 -9.98 7.12
C ALA A 449 9.79 -10.77 6.09
N GLN A 450 9.91 -12.10 6.12
CA GLN A 450 9.17 -13.00 5.24
C GLN A 450 7.68 -12.94 5.59
N LEU A 451 6.82 -12.76 4.59
CA LEU A 451 5.36 -12.78 4.80
C LEU A 451 4.88 -14.13 5.35
N ALA A 452 3.85 -14.10 6.21
CA ALA A 452 3.29 -15.26 6.91
C ALA A 452 2.38 -16.17 6.04
#